data_AF-A0AAD7E260-F1
#
_entry.id   AF-A0AAD7E260-F1
#
_cell.length_a   1.000
_cell.length_b   1.000
_cell.length_c   1.000
_cell.angle_alpha   90.00
_cell.angle_beta   90.00
_cell.angle_gamma   90.00
#
_symmetry.space_group_name_H-M   'P 1'
#
loop_
_entity.id
_entity.type
_entity.pdbx_description
1 polymer ?
#
loop_
_entity_poly.entity_id
_entity_poly.type
_entity_poly.pdbx_seq_one_letter_code
_entity_poly.pdbx_strand_id
1 'polypeptide(L)'
;MELENQEERCVLKLMKKVYIINSHVPGSAQSKLVMYNQIRALMIEKGLPSFYITINPVDVYDPLVKFLAGSEIDLDDLKPNDIPD
;
A
#
# COMPACT_ATOMS: atom_id res chain seq x y z
N MET A 1 22.45 12.08 -14.90
CA MET A 1 22.54 12.17 -13.43
C MET A 1 23.44 11.02 -13.01
N GLU A 2 24.74 11.26 -12.99
CA GLU A 2 25.72 10.24 -12.63
C GLU A 2 25.60 9.96 -11.12
N LEU A 3 25.49 8.69 -10.76
CA LEU A 3 25.50 8.25 -9.36
C LEU A 3 26.92 8.42 -8.83
N GLU A 4 27.23 9.60 -8.27
CA GLU A 4 28.57 10.04 -7.89
C GLU A 4 29.09 9.43 -6.57
N ASN A 5 28.24 8.83 -5.71
CA ASN A 5 28.67 8.20 -4.46
C ASN A 5 28.45 6.66 -4.44
N GLN A 6 29.50 5.89 -4.08
CA GLN A 6 29.40 4.43 -3.93
C GLN A 6 28.40 4.02 -2.84
N GLU A 7 28.27 4.81 -1.78
CA GLU A 7 27.31 4.57 -0.71
C GLU A 7 25.87 4.67 -1.21
N GLU A 8 25.57 5.69 -2.02
CA GLU A 8 24.25 5.89 -2.63
C GLU A 8 23.88 4.70 -3.52
N ARG A 9 24.83 4.19 -4.32
CA ARG A 9 24.63 2.97 -5.11
C ARG A 9 24.33 1.75 -4.24
N CYS A 10 24.99 1.64 -3.10
CA CYS A 10 24.78 0.55 -2.15
C CYS A 10 23.37 0.63 -1.52
N VAL A 11 22.96 1.82 -1.08
CA VAL A 11 21.62 2.09 -0.55
C VAL A 11 20.56 1.77 -1.60
N LEU A 12 20.70 2.25 -2.84
CA LEU A 12 19.74 1.95 -3.91
C LEU A 12 19.64 0.45 -4.22
N LYS A 13 20.77 -0.26 -4.17
CA LYS A 13 20.79 -1.72 -4.36
C LYS A 13 20.08 -2.46 -3.23
N LEU A 14 20.25 -2.00 -1.98
CA LEU A 14 19.53 -2.55 -0.83
C LEU A 14 18.03 -2.26 -0.96
N MET A 15 17.65 -1.02 -1.25
CA MET A 15 16.25 -0.62 -1.43
C MET A 15 15.57 -1.44 -2.52
N LYS A 16 16.23 -1.70 -3.65
CA LYS A 16 15.70 -2.61 -4.69
C LYS A 16 15.38 -4.01 -4.15
N LYS A 17 16.26 -4.59 -3.31
CA LYS A 17 16.01 -5.90 -2.70
C LYS A 17 14.81 -5.85 -1.73
N VAL A 18 14.74 -4.81 -0.89
CA VAL A 18 13.61 -4.60 0.02
C VAL A 18 12.30 -4.44 -0.75
N TYR A 19 12.32 -3.69 -1.85
CA TYR A 19 11.14 -3.52 -2.69
C TYR A 19 10.64 -4.83 -3.30
N ILE A 20 11.54 -5.70 -3.75
CA ILE A 20 11.18 -7.03 -4.30
C ILE A 20 10.49 -7.89 -3.23
N ILE A 21 10.95 -7.83 -1.98
CA ILE A 21 10.29 -8.57 -0.89
C ILE A 21 8.92 -7.95 -0.61
N ASN A 22 8.88 -6.62 -0.45
CA ASN A 22 7.66 -5.90 -0.13
C ASN A 22 6.59 -6.03 -1.22
N SER A 23 6.93 -6.17 -2.49
CA SER A 23 5.93 -6.34 -3.56
C SER A 23 5.05 -7.57 -3.37
N HIS A 24 5.54 -8.58 -2.64
CA HIS A 24 4.82 -9.81 -2.31
C HIS A 24 4.13 -9.77 -0.94
N VAL A 25 4.35 -8.71 -0.15
CA VAL A 25 3.67 -8.48 1.13
C VAL A 25 2.34 -7.77 0.86
N PRO A 26 1.19 -8.42 1.10
CA PRO A 26 -0.11 -7.80 0.90
C PRO A 26 -0.24 -6.50 1.71
N GLY A 27 -0.86 -5.47 1.12
CA GLY A 27 -1.03 -4.18 1.77
C GLY A 27 0.20 -3.27 1.79
N SER A 28 1.37 -3.74 1.34
CA SER A 28 2.55 -2.88 1.23
C SER A 28 2.41 -1.85 0.10
N ALA A 29 3.17 -0.75 0.20
CA ALA A 29 3.23 0.26 -0.85
C ALA A 29 3.67 -0.33 -2.21
N GLN A 30 4.58 -1.30 -2.21
CA GLN A 30 5.05 -1.94 -3.44
C GLN A 30 4.01 -2.91 -4.02
N SER A 31 3.26 -3.62 -3.17
CA SER A 31 2.15 -4.47 -3.59
C SER A 31 1.05 -3.65 -4.28
N LYS A 32 0.73 -2.47 -3.73
CA LYS A 32 -0.18 -1.49 -4.35
C LYS A 32 0.30 -1.04 -5.74
N LEU A 33 1.60 -0.74 -5.90
CA LEU A 33 2.17 -0.38 -7.20
C LEU A 33 2.08 -1.52 -8.23
N VAL A 34 2.34 -2.76 -7.81
CA VAL A 34 2.17 -3.94 -8.68
C VAL A 34 0.71 -4.06 -9.16
N MET A 35 -0.26 -3.89 -8.26
CA MET A 35 -1.68 -3.95 -8.60
C MET A 35 -2.07 -2.87 -9.63
N TYR A 36 -1.59 -1.63 -9.47
CA TYR A 36 -1.82 -0.58 -10.48
C TYR A 36 -1.22 -0.91 -11.84
N ASN A 37 -0.03 -1.52 -11.87
CA ASN A 37 0.60 -1.93 -13.12
C ASN A 37 -0.20 -3.05 -13.81
N GLN A 38 -0.77 -3.98 -13.05
CA GLN A 38 -1.65 -5.02 -13.60
C GLN A 38 -2.92 -4.42 -14.20
N ILE A 39 -3.57 -3.49 -13.51
CA ILE A 39 -4.75 -2.79 -14.04
C ILE A 39 -4.40 -2.06 -15.34
N ARG A 40 -3.26 -1.37 -15.39
CA ARG A 40 -2.78 -0.72 -16.62
C ARG A 40 -2.51 -1.72 -17.75
N ALA A 41 -1.90 -2.86 -17.44
CA ALA A 41 -1.66 -3.91 -18.43
C ALA A 41 -2.98 -4.46 -18.98
N LEU A 42 -3.98 -4.69 -18.12
CA LEU A 42 -5.31 -5.11 -18.53
C LEU A 42 -6.01 -4.08 -19.42
N MET A 43 -5.86 -2.79 -19.13
CA MET A 43 -6.40 -1.72 -19.99
C MET A 43 -5.75 -1.70 -21.37
N ILE A 44 -4.45 -2.01 -21.47
CA ILE A 44 -3.74 -2.10 -22.76
C ILE A 44 -4.20 -3.33 -23.54
N GLU A 45 -4.35 -4.48 -22.86
CA GLU A 45 -4.70 -5.75 -23.49
C GLU A 45 -6.19 -5.86 -23.86
N LYS A 46 -7.08 -5.44 -22.96
CA LYS A 46 -8.54 -5.61 -23.08
C LYS A 46 -9.27 -4.33 -23.50
N GLY A 47 -8.55 -3.21 -23.61
CA GLY A 47 -9.12 -1.89 -23.80
C GLY A 47 -9.52 -1.21 -22.50
N LEU A 48 -9.79 0.10 -22.58
CA LEU A 48 -10.21 0.88 -21.42
C LEU A 48 -11.62 0.46 -20.98
N PRO A 49 -11.85 0.25 -19.68
CA PRO A 49 -13.20 0.02 -19.18
C PRO A 49 -14.08 1.25 -19.43
N SER A 50 -15.31 1.05 -19.89
CA SER A 50 -16.29 2.14 -20.04
C SER A 50 -16.66 2.80 -18.71
N PHE A 51 -16.41 2.10 -17.59
CA PHE A 51 -16.65 2.59 -16.24
C PHE A 51 -15.68 1.92 -15.25
N TYR A 52 -15.00 2.72 -14.43
CA TYR A 52 -14.02 2.24 -13.45
C TYR A 52 -14.24 2.93 -12.10
N ILE A 53 -14.41 2.14 -11.04
CA ILE A 53 -14.53 2.62 -9.66
C ILE A 53 -13.33 2.08 -8.88
N THR A 54 -12.60 2.96 -8.21
CA THR A 54 -11.65 2.56 -7.15
C THR A 54 -12.30 2.85 -5.80
N ILE A 55 -12.44 1.82 -4.97
CA ILE A 55 -12.80 1.97 -3.57
C ILE A 55 -11.50 1.90 -2.78
N ASN A 56 -10.98 3.06 -2.36
CA ASN A 56 -9.86 3.14 -1.43
C ASN A 56 -10.43 3.53 -0.06
N PRO A 57 -10.86 2.56 0.77
CA PRO A 57 -11.30 2.87 2.12
C PRO A 57 -10.16 3.59 2.85
N VAL A 58 -10.51 4.60 3.61
CA VAL A 58 -9.55 5.35 4.41
C VAL A 58 -9.08 4.46 5.56
N ASP A 59 -7.78 4.21 5.63
CA ASP A 59 -7.13 3.38 6.65
C ASP A 59 -7.01 4.10 7.99
N VAL A 60 -7.06 5.44 7.99
CA VAL A 60 -6.98 6.28 9.19
C VAL A 60 -8.14 6.06 10.15
N TYR A 61 -9.34 5.80 9.65
CA TYR A 61 -10.54 5.61 10.48
C TYR A 61 -10.93 4.13 10.60
N ASP A 62 -10.09 3.22 10.11
CA ASP A 62 -10.39 1.81 10.18
C ASP A 62 -10.09 1.29 11.61
N PRO A 63 -11.11 0.83 12.36
CA PRO A 63 -10.94 0.39 13.74
C PRO A 63 -9.99 -0.81 13.86
N LEU A 64 -9.90 -1.67 12.84
CA LEU A 64 -8.94 -2.78 12.81
C LEU A 64 -7.52 -2.25 12.67
N VAL A 65 -7.29 -1.22 11.84
CA VAL A 65 -5.98 -0.59 11.70
C VAL A 65 -5.56 0.08 13.01
N LYS A 66 -6.46 0.80 13.68
CA LYS A 66 -6.16 1.43 14.99
C LYS A 66 -5.90 0.40 16.09
N PHE A 67 -6.66 -0.69 16.13
CA PHE A 67 -6.42 -1.81 17.05
C PHE A 67 -5.04 -2.45 16.82
N LEU A 68 -4.69 -2.75 15.57
CA LEU A 68 -3.39 -3.31 15.21
C LEU A 68 -2.22 -2.34 15.49
N ALA A 69 -2.49 -1.03 15.46
CA ALA A 69 -1.54 0.01 15.85
C ALA A 69 -1.36 0.14 17.39
N GLY A 70 -2.11 -0.62 18.20
CA GLY A 70 -2.00 -0.64 19.65
C GLY A 70 -2.93 0.34 20.37
N SER A 71 -3.98 0.84 19.71
CA SER A 71 -5.02 1.64 20.36
C SER A 71 -5.86 0.77 21.29
N GLU A 72 -6.22 1.27 22.47
CA GLU A 72 -7.13 0.60 23.39
C GLU A 72 -8.57 0.68 22.87
N ILE A 73 -8.89 -0.21 21.93
CA ILE A 73 -10.21 -0.33 21.31
C ILE A 73 -10.74 -1.73 21.61
N ASP A 74 -11.95 -1.81 22.16
CA ASP A 74 -12.67 -3.07 22.28
C ASP A 74 -13.36 -3.39 20.95
N LEU A 75 -12.93 -4.47 20.30
CA LEU A 75 -13.51 -4.93 19.03
C LEU A 75 -14.89 -5.57 19.22
N ASP A 76 -15.19 -6.08 20.41
CA ASP A 76 -16.45 -6.77 20.71
C ASP A 76 -17.57 -5.79 21.11
N ASP A 77 -17.23 -4.56 21.53
CA ASP A 77 -18.16 -3.46 21.87
C ASP A 77 -17.78 -2.12 21.22
N LEU A 78 -17.48 -2.16 19.91
CA LEU A 78 -17.03 -0.99 19.15
C LEU A 78 -18.17 0.01 18.92
N LYS A 79 -18.15 1.18 19.59
CA LYS A 79 -19.10 2.27 19.33
C LYS A 79 -18.52 3.26 18.32
N PRO A 80 -19.36 3.97 17.55
CA PRO A 80 -18.91 4.93 16.54
C PRO A 80 -18.01 6.05 17.07
N ASN A 81 -18.11 6.38 18.37
CA ASN A 81 -17.31 7.43 19.02
C ASN A 81 -15.97 6.90 19.58
N ASP A 82 -15.74 5.58 19.57
CA ASP A 82 -14.55 4.96 20.14
C ASP A 82 -13.35 4.98 19.17
N ILE A 83 -13.59 5.39 17.92
CA ILE A 83 -12.55 5.61 16.92
C ILE A 83 -12.21 7.11 16.97
N PRO A 84 -11.13 7.53 17.66
CA PRO A 84 -10.70 8.93 17.65
C PRO A 84 -10.42 9.40 16.22
N ASP A 85 -10.41 10.70 15.94
CA ASP A 85 -9.97 11.21 14.62
C ASP A 85 -8.50 10.86 14.35
#